data_AF-A0A9N9D6B4-F1
#
_entry.id   AF-A0A9N9D6B4-F1
#
_cell.length_a   1.000
_cell.length_b   1.000
_cell.length_c   1.000
_cell.angle_alpha   90.00
_cell.angle_beta   90.00
_cell.angle_gamma   90.00
#
_symmetry.space_group_name_H-M   'P 1'
#
loop_
_entity.id
_entity.type
_entity.pdbx_description
1 polymer ?
#
loop_
_entity_poly.entity_id
_entity_poly.type
_entity_poly.pdbx_seq_one_letter_code
_entity_poly.pdbx_strand_id
1 'polypeptide(L)'
;MSQQNLRQEAEAKQEAPPNQLLQQSVSIAIPDQQQQAAPNATIDHKQQFKVDSQQQFKVDPQQQFKTDHQQRFKMTDELNRRVHTLESTNAQLQHEIEKWRRGSQLRDTEFTQIRQEKAKLESELSSMESRFGAAVNIRWSDNDTNSAYSLRKDLEKLDGILFNYTTLKKGVEINYDSFKPLLQKYKCRIKDDDTNDSLLQAALQRLIFEEVFAQADEYFQNPPTQSSSPDSILEREITELTRQLVVQLQTFVTSRLGTDKFSSIAPIRIRQISNAVLGSRGFACTSHPLVTDIVSRLDKTLSQYRKFTDSKKKATLDAKSNDL
;
A
#
# COMPACT_ATOMS: atom_id res chain seq x y z
N MET A 1 26.03 -2.81 2.34
CA MET A 1 25.76 -1.36 2.35
C MET A 1 25.39 -0.96 3.77
N SER A 2 26.16 -0.03 4.33
CA SER A 2 26.44 0.14 5.76
C SER A 2 25.30 0.82 6.53
N GLN A 3 25.17 0.47 7.83
CA GLN A 3 24.27 1.10 8.82
C GLN A 3 24.53 2.61 9.04
N GLN A 4 25.49 3.20 8.32
CA GLN A 4 25.75 4.65 8.31
C GLN A 4 24.76 5.45 7.46
N ASN A 5 24.09 4.86 6.47
CA ASN A 5 23.14 5.61 5.62
C ASN A 5 21.78 5.87 6.26
N LEU A 6 21.38 5.08 7.26
CA LEU A 6 20.11 5.27 7.99
C LEU A 6 20.18 6.29 9.13
N ARG A 7 21.39 6.75 9.52
CA ARG A 7 21.56 7.82 10.51
C ARG A 7 21.55 9.22 9.88
N GLN A 8 21.95 9.36 8.61
CA GLN A 8 21.98 10.68 7.95
C GLN A 8 20.60 11.14 7.45
N GLU A 9 19.63 10.25 7.28
CA GLU A 9 18.26 10.61 6.90
C GLU A 9 17.37 11.04 8.08
N ALA A 10 17.80 10.79 9.32
CA ALA A 10 17.07 11.18 10.53
C ALA A 10 17.42 12.59 11.03
N GLU A 11 18.55 13.17 10.60
CA GLU A 11 19.01 14.51 11.02
C GLU A 11 18.58 15.64 10.05
N ALA A 12 17.94 15.33 8.93
CA ALA A 12 17.58 16.33 7.90
C ALA A 12 16.12 16.86 7.97
N LYS A 13 15.35 16.57 9.03
CA LYS A 13 13.93 17.00 9.14
C LYS A 13 13.60 17.88 10.34
N GLN A 14 14.59 18.56 10.92
CA GLN A 14 14.34 19.46 12.03
C GLN A 14 15.02 20.81 11.83
N GLU A 15 14.58 21.57 10.82
CA GLU A 15 14.81 23.02 10.79
C GLU A 15 13.75 23.68 9.89
N ALA A 16 12.73 24.27 10.53
CA ALA A 16 11.84 25.25 9.92
C ALA A 16 11.80 26.48 10.86
N PRO A 17 11.73 27.71 10.30
CA PRO A 17 12.30 28.90 10.92
C PRO A 17 11.36 29.54 11.96
N PRO A 18 11.90 30.33 12.91
CA PRO A 18 11.10 31.09 13.84
C PRO A 18 10.42 32.29 13.15
N ASN A 19 9.14 32.46 13.45
CA ASN A 19 8.24 33.53 12.99
C ASN A 19 8.85 34.93 13.08
N GLN A 20 8.83 35.63 11.94
CA GLN A 20 8.81 37.10 11.83
C GLN A 20 7.36 37.59 11.95
N LEU A 21 7.14 38.68 12.70
CA LEU A 21 5.93 39.52 12.93
C LEU A 21 5.68 39.61 14.45
N LEU A 22 5.74 40.74 15.15
CA LEU A 22 5.47 42.13 14.78
C LEU A 22 6.24 43.02 15.78
N GLN A 23 7.11 43.90 15.28
CA GLN A 23 7.51 45.10 16.01
C GLN A 23 6.35 46.09 15.93
N GLN A 24 5.75 46.43 17.07
CA GLN A 24 5.01 47.67 17.22
C GLN A 24 5.58 48.42 18.43
N SER A 25 6.56 49.24 18.12
CA SER A 25 7.08 50.30 18.98
C SER A 25 5.97 51.34 19.18
N VAL A 26 5.45 51.46 20.39
CA VAL A 26 4.62 52.62 20.75
C VAL A 26 5.57 53.75 21.13
N SER A 27 5.74 54.69 20.21
CA SER A 27 6.35 56.00 20.47
C SER A 27 5.47 56.77 21.45
N ILE A 28 6.01 57.12 22.61
CA ILE A 28 5.42 58.15 23.48
C ILE A 28 6.30 59.40 23.31
N ALA A 29 5.76 60.38 22.60
CA ALA A 29 6.35 61.70 22.41
C ALA A 29 6.30 62.48 23.74
N ILE A 30 7.45 63.02 24.13
CA ILE A 30 7.59 64.07 25.15
C ILE A 30 7.61 65.40 24.38
N PRO A 31 6.70 66.37 24.63
CA PRO A 31 6.87 67.70 24.09
C PRO A 31 7.79 68.53 25.01
N ASP A 32 8.93 68.93 24.45
CA ASP A 32 9.69 70.10 24.88
C ASP A 32 8.81 71.37 24.84
N GLN A 33 8.90 72.22 25.87
CA GLN A 33 8.55 73.62 25.75
C GLN A 33 9.79 74.50 25.92
N GLN A 34 10.16 75.11 24.80
CA GLN A 34 11.18 76.13 24.63
C GLN A 34 10.73 77.45 25.27
N GLN A 35 11.69 78.09 25.94
CA GLN A 35 11.65 79.50 26.32
C GLN A 35 11.77 80.41 25.09
N GLN A 36 10.95 81.45 25.04
CA GLN A 36 11.21 82.65 24.24
C GLN A 36 11.00 83.90 25.11
N ALA A 37 11.93 84.84 24.98
CA ALA A 37 12.01 86.08 25.74
C ALA A 37 11.49 87.29 24.94
N ALA A 38 10.61 88.07 25.60
CA ALA A 38 10.43 89.54 25.66
C ALA A 38 10.32 90.40 24.36
N PRO A 39 9.64 91.57 24.40
CA PRO A 39 10.32 92.77 24.93
C PRO A 39 9.45 93.80 25.70
N ASN A 40 10.14 94.48 26.63
CA ASN A 40 10.03 95.88 27.08
C ASN A 40 8.66 96.59 27.18
N ALA A 41 8.28 96.90 28.42
CA ALA A 41 7.70 98.19 28.78
C ALA A 41 8.26 98.66 30.14
N THR A 42 9.10 99.68 30.09
CA THR A 42 9.65 100.38 31.25
C THR A 42 8.56 101.18 31.95
N ILE A 43 8.08 100.73 33.12
CA ILE A 43 7.31 101.58 34.05
C ILE A 43 7.74 101.26 35.50
N ASP A 44 8.53 102.19 36.05
CA ASP A 44 8.62 102.64 37.44
C ASP A 44 8.64 101.61 38.60
N HIS A 45 9.85 101.22 39.01
CA HIS A 45 10.17 100.26 40.07
C HIS A 45 9.79 100.66 41.52
N LYS A 46 9.01 101.73 41.73
CA LYS A 46 8.57 102.14 43.08
C LYS A 46 7.09 101.92 43.39
N GLN A 47 6.27 101.49 42.42
CA GLN A 47 4.85 101.17 42.67
C GLN A 47 4.50 99.68 42.54
N GLN A 48 5.34 98.87 41.89
CA GLN A 48 5.13 97.42 41.74
C GLN A 48 5.25 96.66 43.08
N PHE A 49 6.05 97.16 44.03
CA PHE A 49 6.26 96.52 45.34
C PHE A 49 5.06 96.65 46.30
N LYS A 50 4.02 97.43 45.96
CA LYS A 50 2.78 97.49 46.74
C LYS A 50 1.65 96.63 46.16
N VAL A 51 1.69 96.31 44.87
CA VAL A 51 0.62 95.54 44.20
C VAL A 51 0.94 94.04 44.23
N ASP A 52 2.20 93.63 44.10
CA ASP A 52 2.57 92.21 44.09
C ASP A 52 2.48 91.56 45.48
N SER A 53 2.79 92.30 46.56
CA SER A 53 2.59 91.82 47.93
C SER A 53 1.11 91.72 48.34
N GLN A 54 0.18 92.30 47.56
CA GLN A 54 -1.26 92.20 47.80
C GLN A 54 -1.98 91.23 46.87
N GLN A 55 -1.33 90.77 45.80
CA GLN A 55 -1.89 89.73 44.92
C GLN A 55 -1.30 88.34 45.16
N GLN A 56 -0.13 88.21 45.80
CA GLN A 56 0.38 86.91 46.26
C GLN A 56 -0.28 86.39 47.55
N PHE A 57 -1.13 87.18 48.21
CA PHE A 57 -1.86 86.79 49.44
C PHE A 57 -3.38 86.69 49.23
N LYS A 58 -3.84 86.26 48.05
CA LYS A 58 -5.26 85.95 47.81
C LYS A 58 -5.61 84.47 47.81
N VAL A 59 -4.63 83.59 47.96
CA VAL A 59 -4.89 82.19 48.29
C VAL A 59 -4.37 81.98 49.71
N ASP A 60 -5.31 81.81 50.63
CA ASP A 60 -5.02 81.45 52.02
C ASP A 60 -4.12 80.18 52.01
N PRO A 61 -2.90 80.21 52.58
CA PRO A 61 -2.01 79.04 52.64
C PRO A 61 -2.70 77.82 53.26
N GLN A 62 -3.69 78.04 54.15
CA GLN A 62 -4.51 76.97 54.71
C GLN A 62 -5.50 76.40 53.70
N GLN A 63 -6.02 77.20 52.77
CA GLN A 63 -6.87 76.70 51.68
C GLN A 63 -6.06 75.92 50.66
N GLN A 64 -4.86 76.37 50.29
CA GLN A 64 -4.00 75.66 49.34
C GLN A 64 -3.57 74.28 49.88
N PHE A 65 -3.18 74.22 51.16
CA PHE A 65 -2.87 72.95 51.82
C PHE A 65 -4.08 72.01 51.89
N LYS A 66 -5.29 72.54 52.14
CA LYS A 66 -6.54 71.75 52.11
C LYS A 66 -6.83 71.22 50.71
N THR A 67 -6.66 72.03 49.68
CA THR A 67 -6.86 71.62 48.28
C THR A 67 -5.86 70.55 47.86
N ASP A 68 -4.58 70.71 48.17
CA ASP A 68 -3.53 69.73 47.85
C ASP A 68 -3.74 68.41 48.59
N HIS A 69 -4.09 68.46 49.88
CA HIS A 69 -4.43 67.26 50.65
C HIS A 69 -5.65 66.53 50.06
N GLN A 70 -6.67 67.28 49.65
CA GLN A 70 -7.86 66.69 49.02
C GLN A 70 -7.55 66.10 47.64
N GLN A 71 -6.68 66.72 46.84
CA GLN A 71 -6.22 66.18 45.56
C GLN A 71 -5.37 64.92 45.75
N ARG A 72 -4.45 64.92 46.72
CA ARG A 72 -3.65 63.73 47.06
C ARG A 72 -4.51 62.57 47.53
N PHE A 73 -5.53 62.85 48.36
CA PHE A 73 -6.47 61.83 48.81
C PHE A 73 -7.25 61.21 47.64
N LYS A 74 -7.77 62.04 46.73
CA LYS A 74 -8.45 61.58 45.49
C LYS A 74 -7.52 60.74 44.62
N MET A 75 -6.27 61.15 44.46
CA MET A 75 -5.26 60.43 43.69
C MET A 75 -4.93 59.08 44.31
N THR A 76 -4.82 59.01 45.65
CA THR A 76 -4.61 57.75 46.38
C THR A 76 -5.80 56.80 46.23
N ASP A 77 -7.04 57.31 46.32
CA ASP A 77 -8.24 56.50 46.10
C ASP A 77 -8.33 55.95 44.67
N GLU A 78 -7.98 56.78 43.68
CA GLU A 78 -7.94 56.36 42.28
C GLU A 78 -6.86 55.31 42.02
N LEU A 79 -5.67 55.50 42.60
CA LEU A 79 -4.59 54.53 42.52
C LEU A 79 -4.98 53.19 43.16
N ASN A 80 -5.63 53.21 44.32
CA ASN A 80 -6.12 52.01 45.00
C ASN A 80 -7.17 51.26 44.18
N ARG A 81 -8.11 51.97 43.53
CA ARG A 81 -9.08 51.35 42.61
C ARG A 81 -8.40 50.69 41.42
N ARG A 82 -7.35 51.32 40.88
CA ARG A 82 -6.57 50.79 39.76
C ARG A 82 -5.77 49.57 40.17
N VAL A 83 -5.18 49.55 41.37
CA VAL A 83 -4.53 48.38 41.95
C VAL A 83 -5.51 47.22 42.10
N HIS A 84 -6.69 47.43 42.69
CA HIS A 84 -7.71 46.39 42.81
C HIS A 84 -8.17 45.84 41.44
N THR A 85 -8.32 46.72 40.45
CA THR A 85 -8.71 46.30 39.10
C THR A 85 -7.61 45.44 38.45
N LEU A 86 -6.34 45.83 38.62
CA LEU A 86 -5.20 45.06 38.15
C LEU A 86 -5.09 43.71 38.86
N GLU A 87 -5.29 43.66 40.18
CA GLU A 87 -5.29 42.42 40.95
C GLU A 87 -6.39 41.46 40.48
N SER A 88 -7.60 41.97 40.24
CA SER A 88 -8.72 41.18 39.70
C SER A 88 -8.41 40.66 38.29
N THR A 89 -7.88 41.50 37.41
CA THR A 89 -7.50 41.11 36.04
C THR A 89 -6.39 40.06 36.06
N ASN A 90 -5.41 40.20 36.94
CA ASN A 90 -4.30 39.27 37.08
C ASN A 90 -4.79 37.90 37.58
N ALA A 91 -5.72 37.88 38.53
CA ALA A 91 -6.36 36.65 38.99
C ALA A 91 -7.14 35.94 37.86
N GLN A 92 -7.85 36.70 37.01
CA GLN A 92 -8.55 36.15 35.84
C GLN A 92 -7.58 35.55 34.82
N LEU A 93 -6.50 36.27 34.49
CA LEU A 93 -5.47 35.78 33.57
C LEU A 93 -4.78 34.52 34.10
N GLN A 94 -4.48 34.46 35.39
CA GLN A 94 -3.93 33.26 36.02
C GLN A 94 -4.88 32.06 35.90
N HIS A 95 -6.17 32.28 36.11
CA HIS A 95 -7.18 31.23 35.95
C HIS A 95 -7.26 30.74 34.49
N GLU A 96 -7.21 31.64 33.51
CA GLU A 96 -7.19 31.25 32.09
C GLU A 96 -5.92 30.48 31.72
N ILE A 97 -4.74 30.93 32.19
CA ILE A 97 -3.47 30.22 31.96
C ILE A 97 -3.56 28.79 32.52
N GLU A 98 -4.10 28.62 33.73
CA GLU A 98 -4.28 27.29 34.33
C GLU A 98 -5.27 26.42 33.53
N LYS A 99 -6.37 27.02 33.06
CA LYS A 99 -7.34 26.33 32.19
C LYS A 99 -6.68 25.85 30.90
N TRP A 100 -5.92 26.71 30.22
CA TRP A 100 -5.19 26.35 29.00
C TRP A 100 -4.13 25.29 29.25
N ARG A 101 -3.40 25.38 30.38
CA ARG A 101 -2.40 24.40 30.79
C ARG A 101 -3.01 23.02 30.98
N ARG A 102 -4.12 22.92 31.73
CA ARG A 102 -4.87 21.67 31.92
C ARG A 102 -5.39 21.11 30.59
N GLY A 103 -5.95 21.97 29.74
CA GLY A 103 -6.43 21.56 28.42
C GLY A 103 -5.32 21.04 27.50
N SER A 104 -4.12 21.62 27.57
CA SER A 104 -2.96 21.12 26.82
C SER A 104 -2.50 19.76 27.34
N GLN A 105 -2.35 19.61 28.65
CA GLN A 105 -1.97 18.34 29.27
C GLN A 105 -2.94 17.22 28.92
N LEU A 106 -4.25 17.49 28.92
CA LEU A 106 -5.25 16.50 28.52
C LEU A 106 -5.07 16.06 27.06
N ARG A 107 -4.91 17.01 26.13
CA ARG A 107 -4.65 16.68 24.72
C ARG A 107 -3.36 15.89 24.54
N ASP A 108 -2.29 16.24 25.26
CA ASP A 108 -1.02 15.51 25.21
C ASP A 108 -1.20 14.06 25.71
N THR A 109 -2.00 13.84 26.75
CA THR A 109 -2.34 12.49 27.21
C THR A 109 -3.17 11.71 26.18
N GLU A 110 -4.15 12.33 25.52
CA GLU A 110 -4.94 11.69 24.47
C GLU A 110 -4.05 11.35 23.24
N PHE A 111 -3.17 12.26 22.83
CA PHE A 111 -2.25 12.03 21.73
C PHE A 111 -1.27 10.89 22.01
N THR A 112 -0.78 10.79 23.24
CA THR A 112 0.10 9.69 23.64
C THR A 112 -0.64 8.36 23.66
N GLN A 113 -1.88 8.31 24.16
CA GLN A 113 -2.74 7.13 24.12
C GLN A 113 -3.02 6.67 22.68
N ILE A 114 -3.43 7.59 21.80
CA ILE A 114 -3.71 7.29 20.39
C ILE A 114 -2.45 6.73 19.69
N ARG A 115 -1.28 7.29 19.96
CA ARG A 115 -0.02 6.77 19.40
C ARG A 115 0.32 5.37 19.92
N GLN A 116 0.08 5.10 21.20
CA GLN A 116 0.27 3.78 21.79
C GLN A 116 -0.68 2.75 21.19
N GLU A 117 -1.96 3.08 21.04
CA GLU A 117 -2.95 2.21 20.40
C GLU A 117 -2.59 1.94 18.95
N LYS A 118 -2.22 2.97 18.19
CA LYS A 118 -1.76 2.81 16.81
C LYS A 118 -0.57 1.86 16.72
N ALA A 119 0.46 2.06 17.56
CA ALA A 119 1.64 1.19 17.57
C ALA A 119 1.29 -0.26 17.95
N LYS A 120 0.36 -0.44 18.89
CA LYS A 120 -0.16 -1.77 19.27
C LYS A 120 -0.87 -2.43 18.08
N LEU A 121 -1.76 -1.71 17.40
CA LEU A 121 -2.47 -2.21 16.21
C LEU A 121 -1.50 -2.54 15.06
N GLU A 122 -0.49 -1.72 14.82
CA GLU A 122 0.55 -1.99 13.80
C GLU A 122 1.37 -3.24 14.16
N SER A 123 1.69 -3.44 15.44
CA SER A 123 2.37 -4.65 15.93
C SER A 123 1.47 -5.88 15.82
N GLU A 124 0.19 -5.78 16.16
CA GLU A 124 -0.79 -6.86 16.01
C GLU A 124 -0.99 -7.21 14.53
N LEU A 125 -1.13 -6.23 13.65
CA LEU A 125 -1.21 -6.42 12.21
C LEU A 125 0.04 -7.13 11.69
N SER A 126 1.24 -6.65 12.05
CA SER A 126 2.50 -7.30 11.68
C SER A 126 2.61 -8.73 12.20
N SER A 127 2.11 -8.98 13.42
CA SER A 127 2.06 -10.33 14.00
C SER A 127 1.06 -11.22 13.27
N MET A 128 -0.12 -10.72 12.92
CA MET A 128 -1.11 -11.44 12.13
C MET A 128 -0.59 -11.73 10.72
N GLU A 129 0.04 -10.75 10.06
CA GLU A 129 0.71 -10.92 8.77
C GLU A 129 1.85 -11.93 8.87
N SER A 130 2.59 -11.97 9.96
CA SER A 130 3.64 -12.97 10.20
C SER A 130 3.07 -14.37 10.48
N ARG A 131 2.00 -14.48 11.27
CA ARG A 131 1.33 -15.75 11.60
C ARG A 131 0.58 -16.32 10.41
N PHE A 132 -0.13 -15.50 9.64
CA PHE A 132 -0.74 -15.90 8.38
C PHE A 132 0.30 -16.08 7.29
N GLY A 133 1.34 -15.24 7.28
CA GLY A 133 2.57 -15.48 6.56
C GLY A 133 3.00 -16.90 6.80
N ALA A 134 3.21 -17.34 8.04
CA ALA A 134 3.59 -18.70 8.40
C ALA A 134 2.52 -19.78 8.11
N ALA A 135 1.22 -19.48 8.22
CA ALA A 135 0.13 -20.45 8.02
C ALA A 135 -0.24 -20.66 6.53
N VAL A 136 -0.11 -19.62 5.72
CA VAL A 136 -0.26 -19.63 4.26
C VAL A 136 1.06 -19.97 3.59
N ASN A 137 2.19 -19.70 4.25
CA ASN A 137 3.49 -20.31 4.01
C ASN A 137 3.46 -21.76 4.53
N ILE A 138 2.55 -22.54 3.97
CA ILE A 138 2.95 -23.87 3.50
C ILE A 138 4.20 -23.57 2.67
N ARG A 139 5.38 -23.73 3.28
CA ARG A 139 6.66 -23.29 2.76
C ARG A 139 6.88 -23.92 1.41
N TRP A 140 6.63 -23.11 0.42
CA TRP A 140 7.41 -23.11 -0.78
C TRP A 140 8.46 -22.00 -0.42
N SER A 141 9.73 -22.36 -0.17
CA SER A 141 10.82 -21.44 0.23
C SER A 141 11.56 -20.93 -1.00
N ASP A 142 12.18 -19.73 -1.03
CA ASP A 142 12.95 -19.14 -2.16
C ASP A 142 13.80 -20.09 -3.05
N ASN A 143 14.18 -21.26 -2.54
CA ASN A 143 14.61 -22.43 -3.32
C ASN A 143 13.47 -23.18 -4.06
N ASP A 144 12.50 -22.45 -4.60
CA ASP A 144 11.12 -22.93 -4.66
C ASP A 144 10.60 -23.44 -5.99
N THR A 145 9.82 -24.52 -5.96
CA THR A 145 9.10 -25.08 -7.11
C THR A 145 7.88 -24.26 -7.60
N ASN A 146 7.58 -23.10 -6.98
CA ASN A 146 6.53 -22.15 -7.44
C ASN A 146 7.00 -20.69 -7.42
N SER A 147 8.30 -20.47 -7.62
CA SER A 147 8.83 -19.19 -8.02
C SER A 147 8.59 -18.99 -9.52
N ALA A 148 8.58 -17.75 -10.00
CA ALA A 148 8.57 -17.50 -11.45
C ALA A 148 9.71 -18.25 -12.18
N TYR A 149 10.82 -18.52 -11.46
CA TYR A 149 11.94 -19.30 -11.94
C TYR A 149 11.63 -20.79 -12.14
N SER A 150 10.93 -21.45 -11.20
CA SER A 150 10.54 -22.85 -11.37
C SER A 150 9.42 -23.03 -12.38
N LEU A 151 8.43 -22.13 -12.42
CA LEU A 151 7.44 -22.13 -13.51
C LEU A 151 8.14 -22.02 -14.86
N ARG A 152 9.11 -21.09 -14.99
CA ARG A 152 9.91 -20.97 -16.20
C ARG A 152 10.66 -22.27 -16.52
N LYS A 153 11.32 -22.88 -15.53
CA LYS A 153 12.05 -24.14 -15.73
C LYS A 153 11.13 -25.29 -16.15
N ASP A 154 9.93 -25.37 -15.59
CA ASP A 154 8.96 -26.40 -15.92
C ASP A 154 8.36 -26.15 -17.31
N LEU A 155 8.15 -24.89 -17.71
CA LEU A 155 7.80 -24.52 -19.08
C LEU A 155 8.92 -24.88 -20.07
N GLU A 156 10.20 -24.64 -19.71
CA GLU A 156 11.35 -25.02 -20.54
C GLU A 156 11.46 -26.54 -20.70
N LYS A 157 11.19 -27.32 -19.64
CA LYS A 157 11.09 -28.79 -19.73
C LYS A 157 9.93 -29.22 -20.62
N LEU A 158 8.74 -28.65 -20.42
CA LEU A 158 7.55 -28.96 -21.20
C LEU A 158 7.78 -28.66 -22.68
N ASP A 159 8.38 -27.53 -23.02
CA ASP A 159 8.76 -27.19 -24.40
C ASP A 159 9.71 -28.24 -24.99
N GLY A 160 10.74 -28.64 -24.24
CA GLY A 160 11.66 -29.70 -24.65
C GLY A 160 10.97 -31.05 -24.87
N ILE A 161 10.05 -31.44 -24.00
CA ILE A 161 9.26 -32.68 -24.12
C ILE A 161 8.35 -32.59 -25.34
N LEU A 162 7.60 -31.50 -25.51
CA LEU A 162 6.71 -31.28 -26.65
C LEU A 162 7.48 -31.26 -27.97
N PHE A 163 8.64 -30.61 -28.01
CA PHE A 163 9.51 -30.59 -29.17
C PHE A 163 9.93 -32.00 -29.57
N ASN A 164 10.36 -32.82 -28.61
CA ASN A 164 10.72 -34.21 -28.87
C ASN A 164 9.49 -35.03 -29.30
N TYR A 165 8.38 -34.90 -28.58
CA TYR A 165 7.15 -35.64 -28.82
C TYR A 165 6.51 -35.25 -30.14
N THR A 166 6.75 -34.07 -30.71
CA THR A 166 6.21 -33.64 -32.02
C THR A 166 7.22 -33.69 -33.15
N THR A 167 8.42 -34.24 -32.94
CA THR A 167 9.49 -34.23 -33.94
C THR A 167 9.06 -34.85 -35.27
N LEU A 168 9.42 -34.16 -36.36
CA LEU A 168 9.20 -34.56 -37.75
C LEU A 168 10.52 -34.82 -38.50
N LYS A 169 11.66 -34.87 -37.78
CA LYS A 169 13.00 -35.04 -38.35
C LYS A 169 13.25 -36.49 -38.81
N LYS A 170 14.41 -36.73 -39.46
CA LYS A 170 14.85 -38.01 -40.06
C LYS A 170 14.31 -39.28 -39.36
N GLY A 171 13.66 -40.17 -40.13
CA GLY A 171 13.07 -41.43 -39.63
C GLY A 171 11.58 -41.32 -39.28
N VAL A 172 10.92 -40.26 -39.75
CA VAL A 172 9.49 -40.02 -39.64
C VAL A 172 8.94 -39.79 -41.04
N GLU A 173 7.91 -40.56 -41.41
CA GLU A 173 7.11 -40.34 -42.59
C GLU A 173 5.98 -39.37 -42.27
N ILE A 174 5.85 -38.30 -43.05
CA ILE A 174 4.90 -37.19 -42.81
C ILE A 174 3.72 -37.33 -43.77
N ASN A 175 2.50 -37.30 -43.22
CA ASN A 175 1.27 -37.29 -44.01
C ASN A 175 0.80 -35.84 -44.23
N TYR A 176 1.28 -35.20 -45.29
CA TYR A 176 0.96 -33.81 -45.61
C TYR A 176 -0.54 -33.57 -45.88
N ASP A 177 -1.28 -34.56 -46.37
CA ASP A 177 -2.71 -34.42 -46.63
C ASP A 177 -3.51 -34.27 -45.34
N SER A 178 -3.12 -34.98 -44.27
CA SER A 178 -3.70 -34.80 -42.93
C SER A 178 -3.43 -33.42 -42.35
N PHE A 179 -2.31 -32.78 -42.70
CA PHE A 179 -1.96 -31.45 -42.20
C PHE A 179 -2.75 -30.32 -42.85
N LYS A 180 -3.18 -30.44 -44.10
CA LYS A 180 -3.96 -29.41 -44.81
C LYS A 180 -5.19 -28.91 -44.00
N PRO A 181 -6.11 -29.78 -43.53
CA PRO A 181 -7.25 -29.35 -42.73
C PRO A 181 -6.84 -28.76 -41.37
N LEU A 182 -5.77 -29.29 -40.75
CA LEU A 182 -5.27 -28.79 -39.46
C LEU A 182 -4.70 -27.37 -39.59
N LEU A 183 -3.89 -27.12 -40.61
CA LEU A 183 -3.33 -25.80 -40.90
C LEU A 183 -4.42 -24.80 -41.28
N GLN A 184 -5.45 -25.25 -42.00
CA GLN A 184 -6.63 -24.44 -42.30
C GLN A 184 -7.41 -24.08 -41.03
N LYS A 185 -7.64 -25.04 -40.12
CA LYS A 185 -8.26 -24.82 -38.80
C LYS A 185 -7.52 -23.72 -38.03
N TYR A 186 -6.19 -23.74 -38.07
CA TYR A 186 -5.34 -22.77 -37.37
C TYR A 186 -5.03 -21.51 -38.18
N LYS A 187 -5.63 -21.35 -39.37
CA LYS A 187 -5.47 -20.20 -40.26
C LYS A 187 -3.99 -19.94 -40.63
N CYS A 188 -3.20 -21.00 -40.74
CA CYS A 188 -1.81 -20.93 -41.15
C CYS A 188 -1.72 -20.64 -42.65
N ARG A 189 -0.85 -19.69 -43.05
CA ARG A 189 -0.56 -19.42 -44.46
C ARG A 189 0.63 -20.27 -44.88
N ILE A 190 0.39 -21.29 -45.70
CA ILE A 190 1.45 -22.02 -46.37
C ILE A 190 1.80 -21.17 -47.59
N LYS A 191 3.06 -20.72 -47.70
CA LYS A 191 3.55 -20.24 -48.99
C LYS A 191 3.76 -21.48 -49.83
N ASP A 192 3.06 -21.56 -50.95
CA ASP A 192 3.20 -22.65 -51.90
C ASP A 192 4.70 -22.87 -52.15
N ASP A 193 5.16 -24.09 -51.92
CA ASP A 193 6.49 -24.66 -52.19
C ASP A 193 7.47 -24.88 -51.01
N ASP A 194 7.21 -24.38 -49.79
CA ASP A 194 8.04 -24.74 -48.61
C ASP A 194 7.15 -25.15 -47.43
N THR A 195 6.82 -26.44 -47.34
CA THR A 195 6.27 -27.02 -46.11
C THR A 195 7.36 -27.00 -45.04
N ASN A 196 7.37 -25.92 -44.26
CA ASN A 196 8.31 -25.75 -43.19
C ASN A 196 8.00 -26.75 -42.06
N ASP A 197 8.86 -27.74 -41.84
CA ASP A 197 8.73 -28.72 -40.76
C ASP A 197 8.45 -28.06 -39.40
N SER A 198 8.98 -26.86 -39.16
CA SER A 198 8.71 -26.11 -37.92
C SER A 198 7.26 -25.66 -37.79
N LEU A 199 6.59 -25.30 -38.89
CA LEU A 199 5.18 -24.94 -38.90
C LEU A 199 4.30 -26.16 -38.62
N LEU A 200 4.63 -27.29 -39.26
CA LEU A 200 3.94 -28.56 -39.04
C LEU A 200 4.11 -29.03 -37.59
N GLN A 201 5.33 -28.92 -37.07
CA GLN A 201 5.64 -29.25 -35.68
C GLN A 201 4.87 -28.37 -34.69
N ALA A 202 4.85 -27.05 -34.91
CA ALA A 202 4.07 -26.13 -34.09
C ALA A 202 2.55 -26.43 -34.14
N ALA A 203 2.04 -26.82 -35.31
CA ALA A 203 0.65 -27.24 -35.44
C ALA A 203 0.35 -28.51 -34.62
N LEU A 204 1.27 -29.48 -34.59
CA LEU A 204 1.13 -30.66 -33.72
C LEU A 204 1.22 -30.32 -32.24
N GLN A 205 2.12 -29.42 -31.84
CA GLN A 205 2.23 -28.97 -30.43
C GLN A 205 0.92 -28.34 -29.96
N ARG A 206 0.33 -27.48 -30.79
CA ARG A 206 -0.98 -26.89 -30.52
C ARG A 206 -2.08 -27.95 -30.43
N LEU A 207 -2.09 -28.91 -31.36
CA LEU A 207 -3.07 -30.01 -31.36
C LEU A 207 -3.00 -30.83 -30.05
N ILE A 208 -1.79 -31.10 -29.54
CA ILE A 208 -1.61 -31.78 -28.26
C ILE A 208 -2.25 -31.00 -27.12
N PHE A 209 -2.01 -29.69 -27.03
CA PHE A 209 -2.64 -28.86 -25.98
C PHE A 209 -4.17 -28.86 -26.09
N GLU A 210 -4.71 -28.72 -27.31
CA GLU A 210 -6.16 -28.76 -27.53
C GLU A 210 -6.76 -30.11 -27.10
N GLU A 211 -6.11 -31.22 -27.41
CA GLU A 211 -6.57 -32.55 -27.00
C GLU A 211 -6.47 -32.75 -25.49
N VAL A 212 -5.32 -32.41 -24.86
CA VAL A 212 -5.14 -32.53 -23.40
C VAL A 212 -6.19 -31.70 -22.65
N PHE A 213 -6.45 -30.47 -23.07
CA PHE A 213 -7.47 -29.62 -22.45
C PHE A 213 -8.87 -30.17 -22.64
N ALA A 214 -9.22 -30.63 -23.85
CA ALA A 214 -10.53 -31.23 -24.10
C ALA A 214 -10.76 -32.47 -23.23
N GLN A 215 -9.75 -33.34 -23.08
CA GLN A 215 -9.82 -34.53 -22.24
C GLN A 215 -9.90 -34.20 -20.75
N ALA A 216 -9.13 -33.21 -20.29
CA ALA A 216 -9.21 -32.74 -18.91
C ALA A 216 -10.58 -32.13 -18.61
N ASP A 217 -11.12 -31.30 -19.52
CA ASP A 217 -12.47 -30.74 -19.39
C ASP A 217 -13.52 -31.85 -19.33
N GLU A 218 -13.46 -32.83 -20.23
CA GLU A 218 -14.35 -33.99 -20.22
C GLU A 218 -14.27 -34.74 -18.88
N TYR A 219 -13.05 -34.93 -18.34
CA TYR A 219 -12.85 -35.58 -17.07
C TYR A 219 -13.43 -34.80 -15.89
N PHE A 220 -13.16 -33.50 -15.79
CA PHE A 220 -13.56 -32.72 -14.61
C PHE A 220 -15.01 -32.22 -14.66
N GLN A 221 -15.60 -32.05 -15.84
CA GLN A 221 -16.94 -31.49 -15.99
C GLN A 221 -18.05 -32.55 -16.05
N ASN A 222 -17.73 -33.79 -16.45
CA ASN A 222 -18.74 -34.83 -16.51
C ASN A 222 -19.12 -35.32 -15.11
N PRO A 223 -20.41 -35.61 -14.85
CA PRO A 223 -20.82 -36.19 -13.57
C PRO A 223 -20.16 -37.57 -13.38
N PRO A 224 -19.85 -37.96 -12.14
CA PRO A 224 -19.36 -39.29 -11.86
C PRO A 224 -20.40 -40.33 -12.31
N THR A 225 -19.91 -41.37 -12.97
CA THR A 225 -20.71 -42.51 -13.41
C THR A 225 -20.65 -43.61 -12.36
N GLN A 226 -21.53 -44.62 -12.44
CA GLN A 226 -21.47 -45.78 -11.54
C GLN A 226 -20.14 -46.55 -11.66
N SER A 227 -19.39 -46.37 -12.75
CA SER A 227 -18.06 -46.95 -13.00
C SER A 227 -16.89 -46.05 -12.60
N SER A 228 -17.14 -44.83 -12.10
CA SER A 228 -16.08 -43.93 -11.68
C SER A 228 -15.39 -44.45 -10.41
N SER A 229 -14.05 -44.43 -10.39
CA SER A 229 -13.31 -44.83 -9.19
C SER A 229 -13.51 -43.82 -8.07
N PRO A 230 -13.42 -44.23 -6.79
CA PRO A 230 -13.49 -43.31 -5.65
C PRO A 230 -12.49 -42.14 -5.77
N ASP A 231 -11.26 -42.42 -6.21
CA ASP A 231 -10.23 -41.40 -6.40
C ASP A 231 -10.63 -40.38 -7.48
N SER A 232 -11.18 -40.84 -8.61
CA SER A 232 -11.65 -39.93 -9.67
C SER A 232 -12.80 -39.04 -9.23
N ILE A 233 -13.66 -39.52 -8.31
CA ILE A 233 -14.74 -38.73 -7.72
C ILE A 233 -14.14 -37.62 -6.84
N LEU A 234 -13.17 -37.97 -5.98
CA LEU A 234 -12.50 -37.00 -5.11
C LEU A 234 -11.76 -35.92 -5.90
N GLU A 235 -11.05 -36.30 -6.97
CA GLU A 235 -10.35 -35.34 -7.84
C GLU A 235 -11.31 -34.32 -8.47
N ARG A 236 -12.47 -34.79 -8.95
CA ARG A 236 -13.53 -33.94 -9.52
C ARG A 236 -14.14 -33.04 -8.44
N GLU A 237 -14.49 -33.59 -7.29
CA GLU A 237 -15.08 -32.84 -6.19
C GLU A 237 -14.14 -31.74 -5.67
N ILE A 238 -12.86 -32.06 -5.48
CA ILE A 238 -11.83 -31.08 -5.08
C ILE A 238 -11.75 -29.96 -6.10
N THR A 239 -11.71 -30.29 -7.39
CA THR A 239 -11.63 -29.31 -8.49
C THR A 239 -12.87 -28.42 -8.53
N GLU A 240 -14.07 -29.00 -8.44
CA GLU A 240 -15.33 -28.27 -8.53
C GLU A 240 -15.57 -27.38 -7.30
N LEU A 241 -15.37 -27.89 -6.09
CA LEU A 241 -15.48 -27.09 -4.87
C LEU A 241 -14.46 -25.95 -4.85
N THR A 242 -13.24 -26.21 -5.31
CA THR A 242 -12.21 -25.16 -5.48
C THR A 242 -12.70 -24.07 -6.43
N ARG A 243 -13.25 -24.44 -7.59
CA ARG A 243 -13.77 -23.50 -8.58
C ARG A 243 -14.90 -22.65 -8.01
N GLN A 244 -15.87 -23.27 -7.33
CA GLN A 244 -16.99 -22.56 -6.69
C GLN A 244 -16.50 -21.57 -5.62
N LEU A 245 -15.61 -22.01 -4.74
CA LEU A 245 -15.05 -21.17 -3.68
C LEU A 245 -14.30 -19.95 -4.26
N VAL A 246 -13.52 -20.15 -5.32
CA VAL A 246 -12.79 -19.07 -6.00
C VAL A 246 -13.73 -18.02 -6.55
N VAL A 247 -14.81 -18.43 -7.23
CA VAL A 247 -15.82 -17.50 -7.78
C VAL A 247 -16.52 -16.73 -6.67
N GLN A 248 -16.94 -17.41 -5.61
CA GLN A 248 -17.58 -16.79 -4.45
C GLN A 248 -16.63 -15.79 -3.78
N LEU A 249 -15.36 -16.16 -3.59
CA LEU A 249 -14.37 -15.31 -2.97
C LEU A 249 -14.07 -14.08 -3.84
N GLN A 250 -13.90 -14.25 -5.16
CA GLN A 250 -13.74 -13.11 -6.08
C GLN A 250 -14.93 -12.15 -6.02
N THR A 251 -16.16 -12.69 -5.97
CA THR A 251 -17.38 -11.89 -5.83
C THR A 251 -17.41 -11.16 -4.49
N PHE A 252 -17.02 -11.82 -3.40
CA PHE A 252 -16.97 -11.22 -2.07
C PHE A 252 -15.95 -10.07 -2.01
N VAL A 253 -14.74 -10.29 -2.54
CA VAL A 253 -13.65 -9.32 -2.57
C VAL A 253 -13.99 -8.10 -3.41
N THR A 254 -14.71 -8.27 -4.51
CA THR A 254 -15.10 -7.16 -5.40
C THR A 254 -16.34 -6.41 -4.94
N SER A 255 -17.21 -7.03 -4.14
CA SER A 255 -18.48 -6.43 -3.67
C SER A 255 -18.37 -5.65 -2.36
N ARG A 256 -17.29 -5.84 -1.59
CA ARG A 256 -17.08 -5.18 -0.29
C ARG A 256 -15.99 -4.11 -0.41
N LEU A 257 -16.11 -3.05 0.39
CA LEU A 257 -15.05 -2.05 0.53
C LEU A 257 -13.88 -2.67 1.31
N GLY A 258 -12.76 -2.85 0.62
CA GLY A 258 -11.50 -3.34 1.17
C GLY A 258 -10.40 -3.16 0.13
N THR A 259 -9.24 -2.65 0.55
CA THR A 259 -8.08 -2.42 -0.33
C THR A 259 -6.89 -3.27 0.06
N ASP A 260 -7.10 -4.30 0.89
CA ASP A 260 -6.02 -5.18 1.30
C ASP A 260 -5.60 -6.08 0.13
N LYS A 261 -4.29 -6.11 -0.13
CA LYS A 261 -3.72 -6.96 -1.19
C LYS A 261 -4.00 -8.44 -0.93
N PHE A 262 -4.20 -8.82 0.34
CA PHE A 262 -4.46 -10.19 0.76
C PHE A 262 -5.74 -10.76 0.13
N SER A 263 -6.87 -10.06 0.29
CA SER A 263 -8.18 -10.44 -0.27
C SER A 263 -8.12 -10.64 -1.77
N SER A 264 -7.38 -9.77 -2.49
CA SER A 264 -7.19 -9.90 -3.94
C SER A 264 -6.38 -11.13 -4.38
N ILE A 265 -5.47 -11.63 -3.53
CA ILE A 265 -4.55 -12.74 -3.83
C ILE A 265 -5.15 -14.09 -3.43
N ALA A 266 -6.04 -14.13 -2.42
CA ALA A 266 -6.58 -15.37 -1.88
C ALA A 266 -7.20 -16.33 -2.93
N PRO A 267 -8.01 -15.88 -3.91
CA PRO A 267 -8.55 -16.78 -4.94
C PRO A 267 -7.48 -17.42 -5.84
N ILE A 268 -6.34 -16.74 -6.03
CA ILE A 268 -5.21 -17.29 -6.78
C ILE A 268 -4.53 -18.40 -5.95
N ARG A 269 -4.31 -18.14 -4.66
CA ARG A 269 -3.65 -19.10 -3.76
C ARG A 269 -4.44 -20.39 -3.57
N ILE A 270 -5.75 -20.29 -3.40
CA ILE A 270 -6.62 -21.48 -3.24
C ILE A 270 -6.51 -22.39 -4.47
N ARG A 271 -6.54 -21.83 -5.69
CA ARG A 271 -6.34 -22.61 -6.93
C ARG A 271 -4.97 -23.28 -6.98
N GLN A 272 -3.91 -22.54 -6.63
CA GLN A 272 -2.55 -23.08 -6.64
C GLN A 272 -2.40 -24.26 -5.68
N ILE A 273 -2.91 -24.15 -4.45
CA ILE A 273 -2.85 -25.22 -3.44
C ILE A 273 -3.60 -26.45 -3.92
N SER A 274 -4.83 -26.27 -4.42
CA SER A 274 -5.65 -27.37 -4.92
C SER A 274 -4.96 -28.13 -6.06
N ASN A 275 -4.46 -27.40 -7.07
CA ASN A 275 -3.76 -28.02 -8.20
C ASN A 275 -2.45 -28.69 -7.80
N ALA A 276 -1.71 -28.15 -6.82
CA ALA A 276 -0.49 -28.78 -6.34
C ALA A 276 -0.77 -30.10 -5.60
N VAL A 277 -1.84 -30.15 -4.80
CA VAL A 277 -2.28 -31.39 -4.12
C VAL A 277 -2.72 -32.42 -5.16
N LEU A 278 -3.56 -32.03 -6.12
CA LEU A 278 -4.01 -32.91 -7.19
C LEU A 278 -2.83 -33.42 -8.04
N GLY A 279 -1.91 -32.55 -8.43
CA GLY A 279 -0.73 -32.93 -9.19
C GLY A 279 0.19 -33.88 -8.44
N SER A 280 0.44 -33.65 -7.15
CA SER A 280 1.35 -34.48 -6.35
C SER A 280 0.76 -35.79 -5.84
N ARG A 281 -0.57 -35.87 -5.67
CA ARG A 281 -1.25 -37.04 -5.09
C ARG A 281 -2.17 -37.78 -6.04
N GLY A 282 -2.88 -37.07 -6.92
CA GLY A 282 -3.75 -37.69 -7.93
C GLY A 282 -2.98 -38.09 -9.17
N PHE A 283 -2.26 -37.13 -9.77
CA PHE A 283 -1.66 -37.31 -11.11
C PHE A 283 -0.17 -37.66 -11.12
N ALA A 284 0.50 -37.74 -9.96
CA ALA A 284 1.93 -38.03 -9.89
C ALA A 284 2.30 -39.46 -10.33
N CYS A 285 1.31 -40.36 -10.45
CA CYS A 285 1.52 -41.72 -10.90
C CYS A 285 1.26 -41.83 -12.40
N THR A 286 2.25 -42.31 -13.17
CA THR A 286 2.15 -42.50 -14.62
C THR A 286 1.07 -43.52 -15.03
N SER A 287 0.61 -44.36 -14.11
CA SER A 287 -0.52 -45.28 -14.32
C SER A 287 -1.88 -44.69 -13.96
N HIS A 288 -1.98 -43.38 -13.75
CA HIS A 288 -3.28 -42.74 -13.54
C HIS A 288 -4.17 -42.94 -14.77
N PRO A 289 -5.42 -43.43 -14.64
CA PRO A 289 -6.29 -43.76 -15.78
C PRO A 289 -6.47 -42.61 -16.77
N LEU A 290 -6.68 -41.38 -16.28
CA LEU A 290 -6.79 -40.19 -17.14
C LEU A 290 -5.52 -39.95 -17.94
N VAL A 291 -4.35 -40.06 -17.31
CA VAL A 291 -3.06 -39.80 -17.97
C VAL A 291 -2.80 -40.86 -19.04
N THR A 292 -3.04 -42.12 -18.71
CA THR A 292 -2.92 -43.25 -19.66
C THR A 292 -3.86 -43.09 -20.85
N ASP A 293 -5.12 -42.70 -20.61
CA ASP A 293 -6.11 -42.45 -21.66
C ASP A 293 -5.71 -41.28 -22.56
N ILE A 294 -5.21 -40.19 -21.98
CA ILE A 294 -4.73 -39.02 -22.73
C ILE A 294 -3.56 -39.42 -23.64
N VAL A 295 -2.53 -40.09 -23.09
CA VAL A 295 -1.37 -40.54 -23.87
C VAL A 295 -1.79 -41.46 -25.02
N SER A 296 -2.68 -42.43 -24.76
CA SER A 296 -3.18 -43.34 -25.80
C SER A 296 -3.93 -42.60 -26.92
N ARG A 297 -4.77 -41.63 -26.58
CA ARG A 297 -5.49 -40.81 -27.57
C ARG A 297 -4.55 -39.90 -28.35
N LEU A 298 -3.54 -39.32 -27.70
CA LEU A 298 -2.52 -38.51 -28.35
C LEU A 298 -1.72 -39.34 -29.36
N ASP A 299 -1.28 -40.54 -28.99
CA ASP A 299 -0.56 -41.44 -29.90
C ASP A 299 -1.40 -41.81 -31.12
N LYS A 300 -2.68 -42.13 -30.91
CA LYS A 300 -3.62 -42.43 -31.99
C LYS A 300 -3.84 -41.22 -32.91
N THR A 301 -3.97 -40.03 -32.34
CA THR A 301 -4.19 -38.78 -33.08
C THR A 301 -2.95 -38.41 -33.89
N LEU A 302 -1.77 -38.40 -33.26
CA LEU A 302 -0.50 -38.07 -33.92
C LEU A 302 -0.12 -39.08 -35.02
N SER A 303 -0.51 -40.35 -34.88
CA SER A 303 -0.30 -41.38 -35.90
C SER A 303 -0.98 -41.08 -37.24
N GLN A 304 -1.98 -40.18 -37.27
CA GLN A 304 -2.65 -39.74 -38.50
C GLN A 304 -1.79 -38.74 -39.30
N TYR A 305 -0.91 -38.02 -38.62
CA TYR A 305 -0.07 -36.96 -39.17
C TYR A 305 1.35 -37.45 -39.46
N ARG A 306 1.83 -38.43 -38.70
CA ARG A 306 3.18 -38.97 -38.84
C ARG A 306 3.27 -40.45 -38.51
N LYS A 307 4.24 -41.15 -39.11
CA LYS A 307 4.60 -42.54 -38.76
C LYS A 307 6.10 -42.67 -38.57
N PHE A 308 6.51 -43.32 -37.48
CA PHE A 308 7.92 -43.62 -37.26
C PHE A 308 8.33 -44.84 -38.08
N THR A 309 9.31 -44.66 -38.97
CA THR A 309 9.86 -45.76 -39.80
C THR A 309 10.94 -46.55 -39.06
N ASP A 310 11.50 -46.02 -37.98
CA ASP A 310 12.53 -46.67 -37.15
C ASP A 310 11.94 -47.11 -35.79
N SER A 311 11.91 -48.43 -35.54
CA SER A 311 11.33 -48.99 -34.31
C SER A 311 12.12 -48.62 -33.05
N LYS A 312 13.43 -48.36 -33.15
CA LYS A 312 14.26 -47.92 -32.01
C LYS A 312 13.96 -46.48 -31.62
N LYS A 313 13.67 -45.61 -32.60
CA LYS A 313 13.24 -44.23 -32.34
C LYS A 313 11.87 -44.17 -31.71
N LYS A 314 10.93 -45.01 -32.16
CA LYS A 314 9.62 -45.16 -31.53
C LYS A 314 9.76 -45.54 -30.05
N ALA A 315 10.52 -46.61 -29.75
CA ALA A 315 10.75 -47.04 -28.37
C ALA A 315 11.43 -45.97 -27.49
N THR A 316 12.34 -45.16 -28.07
CA THR A 316 13.00 -44.06 -27.35
C THR A 316 12.04 -42.91 -27.05
N LEU A 317 11.07 -42.65 -27.94
CA LEU A 317 10.06 -41.62 -27.78
C LEU A 317 8.98 -42.06 -26.79
N ASP A 318 8.56 -43.32 -26.84
CA ASP A 318 7.62 -43.92 -25.89
C ASP A 318 8.20 -43.89 -24.47
N ALA A 319 9.50 -44.21 -24.32
CA ALA A 319 10.18 -44.12 -23.02
C ALA A 319 10.21 -42.69 -22.45
N LYS A 320 10.41 -41.67 -23.30
CA LYS A 320 10.38 -40.26 -22.89
C LYS A 320 8.97 -39.71 -22.69
N SER A 321 7.96 -40.34 -23.29
CA SER A 321 6.55 -39.98 -23.11
C SER A 321 6.01 -40.50 -21.79
N ASN A 322 6.62 -41.53 -21.21
CA ASN A 322 6.31 -41.99 -19.85
C ASN A 322 6.84 -41.04 -18.76
N ASP A 323 7.68 -40.06 -19.12
CA ASP A 323 8.14 -39.00 -18.21
C ASP A 323 7.27 -37.72 -18.29
N LEU A 324 6.15 -37.75 -19.04
CA LEU A 324 5.16 -36.64 -19.16
C LEU A 324 4.32 -36.46 -17.90
#